data_AF-A0A0L0MC57-F1
#
_entry.id   AF-A0A0L0MC57-F1
#
_cell.length_a   1.000
_cell.length_b   1.000
_cell.length_c   1.000
_cell.angle_alpha   90.00
_cell.angle_beta   90.00
_cell.angle_gamma   90.00
#
_symmetry.space_group_name_H-M   'P 1'
#
loop_
_entity.id
_entity.type
_entity.pdbx_description
1 polymer ?
#
loop_
_entity_poly.entity_id
_entity_poly.type
_entity_poly.pdbx_seq_one_letter_code
_entity_poly.pdbx_strand_id
1 'polypeptide(L)'
;MIRSKQASRACAALTLSVTVAALAALAGCNSPMPKASQGVIPANEREPAGADAHGAQEAIKELALPPKKPLTPNPDYARFPRYIGTLGDKQIEMKLGAKTGPDADPSGVHGEYQIAGSPSVILVAGDRDGDTLEVEESNDGTHITGNWIGKFAADGSVSGERMDPDDSNAQPFDLRPAVAGKTLPPVSQAKPKPAPAAPSLEPALPSAPKNAVGGTSNVIIGE
;
A
#
# COMPACT_ATOMS: atom_id res chain seq x y z
N MET A 1 -2.05 28.34 -62.57
CA MET A 1 -0.82 28.86 -61.92
C MET A 1 -0.73 28.19 -60.54
N ILE A 2 -0.25 26.94 -60.43
CA ILE A 2 1.14 26.46 -60.16
C ILE A 2 1.72 27.19 -58.92
N ARG A 3 2.00 26.59 -57.75
CA ARG A 3 2.98 25.54 -57.33
C ARG A 3 2.60 25.12 -55.87
N SER A 4 2.58 23.89 -55.36
CA SER A 4 3.48 22.72 -55.39
C SER A 4 4.92 22.95 -54.92
N LYS A 5 5.23 22.58 -53.67
CA LYS A 5 6.53 22.11 -53.10
C LYS A 5 6.17 21.36 -51.81
N GLN A 6 6.18 20.03 -51.66
CA GLN A 6 7.23 19.00 -51.78
C GLN A 6 8.47 19.22 -50.88
N ALA A 7 8.49 18.40 -49.82
CA ALA A 7 9.58 17.68 -49.13
C ALA A 7 10.79 18.44 -48.54
N SER A 8 11.14 18.06 -47.30
CA SER A 8 12.44 17.43 -47.04
C SER A 8 12.45 16.66 -45.71
N ARG A 9 12.73 15.37 -45.81
CA ARG A 9 13.17 14.49 -44.71
C ARG A 9 14.63 14.82 -44.42
N ALA A 10 15.01 14.85 -43.14
CA ALA A 10 16.41 14.77 -42.74
C ALA A 10 16.56 13.68 -41.66
N CYS A 11 17.11 12.55 -42.08
CA CYS A 11 17.79 11.61 -41.19
C CYS A 11 19.04 12.30 -40.63
N ALA A 12 19.26 12.21 -39.33
CA ALA A 12 20.58 12.41 -38.74
C ALA A 12 20.87 11.22 -37.84
N ALA A 13 21.57 10.24 -38.40
CA ALA A 13 22.33 9.28 -37.64
C ALA A 13 23.66 9.95 -37.27
N LEU A 14 24.00 9.97 -35.97
CA LEU A 14 25.35 10.27 -35.53
C LEU A 14 25.82 9.15 -34.62
N THR A 15 26.61 8.26 -35.21
CA THR A 15 27.50 7.32 -34.53
C THR A 15 28.71 8.08 -34.01
N LEU A 16 29.10 7.82 -32.76
CA LEU A 16 30.50 7.98 -32.35
C LEU A 16 30.87 6.87 -31.35
N SER A 17 31.72 5.98 -31.84
CA SER A 17 32.44 4.94 -31.10
C SER A 17 33.55 5.56 -30.24
N VAL A 18 33.96 4.88 -29.17
CA VAL A 18 35.36 4.54 -28.79
C VAL A 18 35.41 4.14 -27.29
N THR A 19 35.51 2.83 -27.10
CA THR A 19 36.26 2.03 -26.12
C THR A 19 36.95 2.71 -24.92
N VAL A 20 36.67 2.19 -23.72
CA VAL A 20 37.72 1.84 -22.73
C VAL A 20 37.38 0.48 -22.12
N ALA A 21 38.25 -0.49 -22.40
CA ALA A 21 38.33 -1.76 -21.69
C ALA A 21 38.94 -1.54 -20.30
N ALA A 22 38.29 -2.04 -19.27
CA ALA A 22 38.90 -2.25 -17.96
C ALA A 22 38.66 -3.71 -17.55
N LEU A 23 39.51 -4.58 -18.10
CA LEU A 23 39.72 -5.92 -17.59
C LEU A 23 40.72 -5.78 -16.43
N ALA A 24 40.24 -5.82 -15.18
CA ALA A 24 41.10 -5.84 -14.00
C ALA A 24 40.53 -6.79 -12.93
N ALA A 25 41.17 -7.96 -12.85
CA ALA A 25 41.39 -8.76 -11.65
C ALA A 25 40.18 -9.17 -10.77
N LEU A 26 39.46 -10.23 -11.19
CA LEU A 26 38.85 -11.18 -10.25
C LEU A 26 39.93 -12.14 -9.74
N ALA A 27 40.76 -11.67 -8.81
CA ALA A 27 41.71 -12.50 -8.09
C ALA A 27 41.48 -12.35 -6.57
N GLY A 28 40.98 -13.41 -5.95
CA GLY A 28 41.24 -13.70 -4.54
C GLY A 28 40.33 -13.05 -3.50
N CYS A 29 39.09 -13.54 -3.38
CA CYS A 29 38.41 -13.60 -2.07
C CYS A 29 38.34 -15.05 -1.60
N ASN A 30 39.48 -15.75 -1.58
CA ASN A 30 39.58 -17.00 -0.82
C ASN A 30 40.02 -16.62 0.61
N SER A 31 39.12 -15.98 1.35
CA SER A 31 39.33 -15.80 2.78
C SER A 31 39.37 -17.19 3.40
N PRO A 32 40.41 -17.56 4.17
CA PRO A 32 40.35 -18.78 4.94
C PRO A 32 39.12 -18.68 5.85
N MET A 33 38.17 -19.61 5.67
CA MET A 33 37.14 -19.86 6.67
C MET A 33 37.87 -19.98 8.02
N PRO A 34 37.53 -19.20 9.05
CA PRO A 34 38.04 -19.47 10.38
C PRO A 34 37.69 -20.93 10.66
N LYS A 35 38.69 -21.73 11.05
CA LYS A 35 38.43 -23.09 11.52
C LYS A 35 37.28 -22.97 12.51
N ALA A 36 36.16 -23.63 12.20
CA ALA A 36 35.03 -23.67 13.10
C ALA A 36 35.58 -24.13 14.45
N SER A 37 35.69 -23.19 15.39
CA SER A 37 35.95 -23.53 16.77
C SER A 37 34.69 -24.24 17.21
N GLN A 38 34.69 -25.57 17.10
CA GLN A 38 33.74 -26.43 17.78
C GLN A 38 34.05 -26.32 19.27
N GLY A 39 33.65 -25.19 19.84
CA GLY A 39 33.82 -24.88 21.25
C GLY A 39 32.66 -23.98 21.63
N VAL A 40 31.76 -24.51 22.45
CA VAL A 40 30.83 -23.67 23.20
C VAL A 40 31.71 -22.82 24.12
N ILE A 41 31.88 -21.54 23.80
CA ILE A 41 32.60 -20.60 24.67
C ILE A 41 31.84 -20.58 26.01
N PRO A 42 32.51 -20.79 27.16
CA PRO A 42 31.85 -20.82 28.45
C PRO A 42 31.14 -19.48 28.71
N ALA A 43 30.01 -19.53 29.43
CA ALA A 43 29.13 -18.37 29.61
C ALA A 43 29.81 -17.15 30.26
N ASN A 44 30.96 -17.33 30.92
CA ASN A 44 31.78 -16.26 31.50
C ASN A 44 32.71 -15.56 30.50
N GLU A 45 32.91 -16.13 29.32
CA GLU A 45 33.74 -15.61 28.22
C GLU A 45 32.87 -15.14 27.04
N ARG A 46 31.56 -15.35 27.11
CA ARG A 46 30.59 -14.73 26.19
C ARG A 46 30.51 -13.25 26.53
N GLU A 47 30.73 -12.37 25.55
CA GLU A 47 30.42 -10.95 25.74
C GLU A 47 28.98 -10.83 26.28
N PRO A 48 28.77 -10.05 27.35
CA PRO A 48 27.46 -9.95 27.96
C PRO A 48 26.48 -9.44 26.92
N ALA A 49 25.37 -10.16 26.73
CA ALA A 49 24.31 -9.74 25.82
C ALA A 49 23.81 -8.35 26.26
N GLY A 50 24.17 -7.32 25.49
CA GLY A 50 23.87 -5.92 25.80
C GLY A 50 25.08 -5.01 26.04
N ALA A 51 26.32 -5.52 26.07
CA ALA A 51 27.49 -4.66 25.88
C ALA A 51 27.57 -4.22 24.42
N ASP A 52 27.80 -2.92 24.20
CA ASP A 52 28.04 -2.33 22.89
C ASP A 52 29.38 -2.82 22.34
N ALA A 53 29.37 -4.02 21.76
CA ALA A 53 30.52 -4.62 21.14
C ALA A 53 30.98 -3.73 19.97
N HIS A 54 32.12 -3.07 20.15
CA HIS A 54 32.79 -2.24 19.14
C HIS A 54 32.03 -1.01 18.64
N GLY A 55 31.19 -0.37 19.48
CA GLY A 55 30.49 0.86 19.07
C GLY A 55 29.39 0.62 18.03
N ALA A 56 28.90 -0.62 17.94
CA ALA A 56 27.79 -1.00 17.07
C ALA A 56 26.56 -0.13 17.32
N GLN A 57 26.25 0.26 18.56
CA GLN A 57 25.13 1.17 18.83
C GLN A 57 25.35 2.57 18.25
N GLU A 58 26.56 3.11 18.31
CA GLU A 58 26.89 4.41 17.72
C GLU A 58 26.91 4.35 16.20
N ALA A 59 27.43 3.27 15.62
CA ALA A 59 27.36 3.01 14.18
C ALA A 59 25.91 2.85 13.69
N ILE A 60 25.05 2.19 14.47
CA ILE A 60 23.60 2.07 14.17
C ILE A 60 22.93 3.45 14.24
N LYS A 61 23.28 4.31 15.20
CA LYS A 61 22.74 5.68 15.28
C LYS A 61 23.25 6.58 14.16
N GLU A 62 24.52 6.42 13.74
CA GLU A 62 25.12 7.18 12.64
C GLU A 62 24.54 6.75 11.28
N LEU A 63 24.23 5.46 11.11
CA LEU A 63 23.51 4.94 9.94
C LEU A 63 21.99 5.11 10.01
N ALA A 64 21.43 5.47 11.18
CA ALA A 64 20.00 5.64 11.31
C ALA A 64 19.57 6.84 10.46
N LEU A 65 18.80 6.56 9.42
CA LEU A 65 18.20 7.61 8.61
C LEU A 65 17.38 8.53 9.53
N PRO A 66 17.49 9.86 9.37
CA PRO A 66 16.73 10.79 10.19
C PRO A 66 15.23 10.46 10.09
N PRO A 67 14.47 10.62 11.19
CA PRO A 67 13.04 10.34 11.19
C PRO A 67 12.38 11.19 10.10
N LYS A 68 11.67 10.50 9.21
CA LYS A 68 10.99 11.14 8.08
C LYS A 68 9.94 12.12 8.60
N LYS A 69 10.03 13.36 8.14
CA LYS A 69 9.10 14.43 8.55
C LYS A 69 7.70 14.10 8.01
N PRO A 70 6.65 14.11 8.85
CA PRO A 70 5.29 13.94 8.38
C PRO A 70 4.88 15.05 7.40
N LEU A 71 4.12 14.70 6.37
CA LEU A 71 3.61 15.66 5.41
C LEU A 71 2.47 16.51 5.98
N THR A 72 2.41 17.75 5.52
CA THR A 72 1.33 18.71 5.84
C THR A 72 0.41 18.88 4.64
N PRO A 73 -0.88 19.18 4.83
CA PRO A 73 -1.83 19.39 3.74
C PRO A 73 -1.33 20.40 2.69
N ASN A 74 -1.53 20.09 1.41
CA ASN A 74 -1.25 21.01 0.31
C ASN A 74 -2.49 21.89 0.02
N PRO A 75 -2.39 23.23 0.10
CA PRO A 75 -3.51 24.12 -0.19
C PRO A 75 -4.05 23.98 -1.62
N ASP A 76 -3.21 23.61 -2.59
CA ASP A 76 -3.65 23.42 -3.99
C ASP A 76 -4.65 22.27 -4.13
N TYR A 77 -4.61 21.29 -3.23
CA TYR A 77 -5.51 20.14 -3.25
C TYR A 77 -6.87 20.46 -2.61
N ALA A 78 -7.04 21.62 -1.97
CA ALA A 78 -8.32 22.04 -1.40
C ALA A 78 -9.44 22.19 -2.46
N ARG A 79 -9.05 22.37 -3.74
CA ARG A 79 -9.99 22.47 -4.87
C ARG A 79 -10.46 21.14 -5.42
N PHE A 80 -9.83 20.03 -5.03
CA PHE A 80 -10.15 18.72 -5.60
C PHE A 80 -11.47 18.17 -5.06
N PRO A 81 -12.13 17.28 -5.84
CA PRO A 81 -13.20 16.45 -5.32
C PRO A 81 -12.80 15.82 -4.00
N ARG A 82 -13.68 15.97 -3.01
CA ARG A 82 -13.48 15.47 -1.66
C ARG A 82 -14.28 14.20 -1.47
N TYR A 83 -13.66 13.19 -0.88
CA TYR A 83 -14.23 11.90 -0.58
C TYR A 83 -14.08 11.60 0.91
N ILE A 84 -15.12 11.02 1.50
CA ILE A 84 -15.13 10.62 2.91
C ILE A 84 -15.54 9.16 2.99
N GLY A 85 -14.85 8.39 3.82
CA GLY A 85 -15.22 7.01 4.08
C GLY A 85 -14.17 6.27 4.91
N THR A 86 -13.94 5.00 4.59
CA THR A 86 -13.08 4.11 5.37
C THR A 86 -11.91 3.56 4.58
N LEU A 87 -10.78 3.35 5.28
CA LEU A 87 -9.65 2.50 4.88
C LEU A 87 -9.40 1.51 6.03
N GLY A 88 -9.74 0.24 5.82
CA GLY A 88 -9.92 -0.72 6.90
C GLY A 88 -10.86 -0.16 7.97
N ASP A 89 -10.41 -0.17 9.23
CA ASP A 89 -11.18 0.37 10.36
C ASP A 89 -11.02 1.90 10.56
N LYS A 90 -10.24 2.57 9.71
CA LYS A 90 -9.92 3.99 9.85
C LYS A 90 -10.87 4.84 9.03
N GLN A 91 -11.42 5.88 9.64
CA GLN A 91 -12.09 6.95 8.89
C GLN A 91 -11.05 7.83 8.20
N ILE A 92 -11.25 8.11 6.91
CA ILE A 92 -10.37 8.98 6.13
C ILE A 92 -11.16 10.01 5.32
N GLU A 93 -10.52 11.15 5.07
CA GLU A 93 -10.92 12.12 4.06
C GLU A 93 -9.84 12.16 2.98
N MET A 94 -10.24 11.99 1.72
CA MET A 94 -9.36 12.06 0.56
C MET A 94 -9.76 13.23 -0.33
N LYS A 95 -8.78 13.96 -0.85
CA LYS A 95 -8.94 14.95 -1.91
C LYS A 95 -8.21 14.41 -3.12
N LEU A 96 -8.93 14.04 -4.18
CA LEU A 96 -8.36 13.39 -5.36
C LEU A 96 -8.87 14.08 -6.62
N GLY A 97 -7.96 14.54 -7.47
CA GLY A 97 -8.28 15.24 -8.70
C GLY A 97 -7.38 14.84 -9.86
N ALA A 98 -7.77 15.26 -11.06
CA ALA A 98 -6.93 15.08 -12.24
C ALA A 98 -5.62 15.88 -12.09
N LYS A 99 -4.52 15.27 -12.53
CA LYS A 99 -3.23 15.95 -12.66
C LYS A 99 -3.35 17.01 -13.75
N THR A 100 -2.90 18.23 -13.44
CA THR A 100 -2.98 19.37 -14.37
C THR A 100 -1.59 19.91 -14.70
N GLY A 101 -1.33 20.28 -15.95
CA GLY A 101 -0.06 20.86 -16.37
C GLY A 101 0.24 20.58 -17.85
N PRO A 102 1.28 21.22 -18.43
CA PRO A 102 1.68 21.02 -19.82
C PRO A 102 2.13 19.58 -20.12
N ASP A 103 2.64 18.87 -19.11
CA ASP A 103 3.12 17.48 -19.20
C ASP A 103 2.21 16.50 -18.44
N ALA A 104 0.95 16.87 -18.19
CA ALA A 104 0.01 16.00 -17.48
C ALA A 104 -0.56 14.93 -18.41
N ASP A 105 -0.45 13.67 -17.97
CA ASP A 105 -1.19 12.57 -18.59
C ASP A 105 -2.71 12.79 -18.37
N PRO A 106 -3.56 12.71 -19.41
CA PRO A 106 -5.01 12.76 -19.27
C PRO A 106 -5.61 11.74 -18.29
N SER A 107 -5.00 10.57 -18.08
CA SER A 107 -5.45 9.61 -17.06
C SER A 107 -4.94 9.94 -15.66
N GLY A 108 -3.92 10.79 -15.56
CA GLY A 108 -3.20 11.05 -14.32
C GLY A 108 -4.12 11.65 -13.26
N VAL A 109 -4.06 11.09 -12.06
CA VAL A 109 -4.72 11.60 -10.85
C VAL A 109 -3.70 11.80 -9.74
N HIS A 110 -3.98 12.77 -8.87
CA HIS A 110 -3.19 12.99 -7.67
C HIS A 110 -3.99 13.65 -6.56
N GLY A 111 -3.45 13.57 -5.35
CA GLY A 111 -4.12 14.11 -4.20
C GLY A 111 -3.44 13.77 -2.89
N GLU A 112 -4.23 13.87 -1.84
CA GLU A 112 -3.85 13.54 -0.48
C GLU A 112 -5.04 12.95 0.26
N TYR A 113 -4.77 12.11 1.27
CA TYR A 113 -5.77 11.77 2.26
C TYR A 113 -5.25 11.97 3.67
N GLN A 114 -6.19 12.11 4.59
CA GLN A 114 -5.95 12.28 6.02
C GLN A 114 -6.77 11.26 6.79
N ILE A 115 -6.13 10.60 7.75
CA ILE A 115 -6.81 9.78 8.74
C ILE A 115 -7.44 10.70 9.79
N ALA A 116 -8.71 10.46 10.12
CA ALA A 116 -9.44 11.26 11.11
C ALA A 116 -8.64 11.39 12.43
N GLY A 117 -8.46 12.63 12.89
CA GLY A 117 -7.71 12.95 14.11
C GLY A 117 -6.19 13.09 13.93
N SER A 118 -5.65 12.82 12.74
CA SER A 118 -4.25 13.10 12.40
C SER A 118 -4.09 14.50 11.79
N PRO A 119 -3.07 15.29 12.17
CA PRO A 119 -2.73 16.53 11.46
C PRO A 119 -1.94 16.28 10.16
N SER A 120 -1.42 15.07 9.97
CA SER A 120 -0.59 14.70 8.83
C SER A 120 -1.43 14.19 7.66
N VAL A 121 -0.89 14.32 6.45
CA VAL A 121 -1.48 13.78 5.22
C VAL A 121 -0.59 12.71 4.61
N ILE A 122 -1.18 11.93 3.71
CA ILE A 122 -0.53 10.92 2.91
C ILE A 122 -0.84 11.24 1.45
N LEU A 123 0.19 11.33 0.61
CA LEU A 123 0.03 11.63 -0.81
C LEU A 123 -0.41 10.39 -1.57
N VAL A 124 -1.22 10.62 -2.60
CA VAL A 124 -1.57 9.59 -3.59
C VAL A 124 -1.37 10.12 -5.00
N ALA A 125 -0.84 9.30 -5.89
CA ALA A 125 -0.68 9.64 -7.31
C ALA A 125 -0.71 8.37 -8.16
N GLY A 126 -1.24 8.49 -9.37
CA GLY A 126 -1.32 7.38 -10.32
C GLY A 126 -2.31 7.71 -11.43
N ASP A 127 -3.11 6.75 -11.83
CA ASP A 127 -3.97 6.84 -13.00
C ASP A 127 -5.42 6.44 -12.70
N ARG A 128 -6.30 7.02 -13.51
CA ARG A 128 -7.68 6.60 -13.66
C ARG A 128 -7.96 6.27 -15.12
N ASP A 129 -8.16 4.99 -15.39
CA ASP A 129 -8.62 4.50 -16.69
C ASP A 129 -10.09 4.07 -16.61
N GLY A 130 -10.98 4.87 -17.20
CA GLY A 130 -12.43 4.67 -17.12
C GLY A 130 -12.95 4.69 -15.68
N ASP A 131 -13.40 3.52 -15.21
CA ASP A 131 -13.88 3.30 -13.85
C ASP A 131 -12.80 2.76 -12.91
N THR A 132 -11.60 2.43 -13.39
CA THR A 132 -10.54 1.83 -12.57
C THR A 132 -9.62 2.92 -12.02
N LEU A 133 -9.26 2.79 -10.74
CA LEU A 133 -8.29 3.63 -10.04
C LEU A 133 -7.07 2.79 -9.69
N GLU A 134 -5.88 3.27 -10.05
CA GLU A 134 -4.60 2.70 -9.65
C GLU A 134 -3.71 3.84 -9.13
N VAL A 135 -3.44 3.89 -7.83
CA VAL A 135 -2.60 4.95 -7.24
C VAL A 135 -1.61 4.39 -6.22
N GLU A 136 -0.45 5.01 -6.16
CA GLU A 136 0.59 4.75 -5.18
C GLU A 136 0.46 5.74 -4.02
N GLU A 137 0.81 5.28 -2.83
CA GLU A 137 0.73 6.00 -1.57
C GLU A 137 2.12 6.42 -1.10
N SER A 138 2.26 7.64 -0.55
CA SER A 138 3.51 8.06 0.09
C SER A 138 3.25 8.94 1.33
N ASN A 139 3.92 8.60 2.44
CA ASN A 139 3.86 9.37 3.68
C ASN A 139 4.98 10.43 3.82
N ASP A 140 5.91 10.49 2.85
CA ASP A 140 7.05 11.41 2.85
C ASP A 140 7.31 12.08 1.48
N GLY A 141 6.56 11.71 0.44
CA GLY A 141 6.67 12.25 -0.92
C GLY A 141 7.85 11.70 -1.73
N THR A 142 8.56 10.69 -1.21
CA THR A 142 9.79 10.14 -1.81
C THR A 142 9.81 8.62 -1.86
N HIS A 143 9.03 7.93 -1.02
CA HIS A 143 8.94 6.48 -0.99
C HIS A 143 7.49 6.02 -1.12
N ILE A 144 7.28 4.95 -1.88
CA ILE A 144 5.99 4.27 -1.97
C ILE A 144 5.80 3.46 -0.68
N THR A 145 4.69 3.70 0.01
CA THR A 145 4.31 3.01 1.26
C THR A 145 3.09 2.12 1.11
N GLY A 146 2.42 2.17 -0.04
CA GLY A 146 1.30 1.28 -0.36
C GLY A 146 0.77 1.52 -1.78
N ASN A 147 -0.03 0.56 -2.24
CA ASN A 147 -0.65 0.56 -3.57
C ASN A 147 -2.17 0.48 -3.39
N TRP A 148 -2.92 1.25 -4.17
CA TRP A 148 -4.38 1.27 -4.14
C TRP A 148 -4.93 0.85 -5.49
N ILE A 149 -5.82 -0.13 -5.48
CA ILE A 149 -6.57 -0.56 -6.66
C ILE A 149 -8.06 -0.46 -6.33
N GLY A 150 -8.82 0.28 -7.13
CA GLY A 150 -10.25 0.46 -6.88
C GLY A 150 -11.08 0.72 -8.12
N LYS A 151 -12.39 0.85 -7.90
CA LYS A 151 -13.36 1.17 -8.95
C LYS A 151 -14.28 2.30 -8.54
N PHE A 152 -14.47 3.24 -9.45
CA PHE A 152 -15.49 4.27 -9.37
C PHE A 152 -16.85 3.71 -9.77
N ALA A 153 -17.84 3.87 -8.92
CA ALA A 153 -19.23 3.59 -9.26
C ALA A 153 -19.88 4.79 -9.98
N ALA A 154 -21.05 4.56 -10.56
CA ALA A 154 -21.81 5.59 -11.28
C ALA A 154 -22.26 6.77 -10.40
N ASP A 155 -22.37 6.58 -9.09
CA ASP A 155 -22.67 7.64 -8.12
C ASP A 155 -21.43 8.45 -7.71
N GLY A 156 -20.27 8.13 -8.29
CA GLY A 156 -18.99 8.75 -8.00
C GLY A 156 -18.29 8.18 -6.77
N SER A 157 -18.87 7.22 -6.05
CA SER A 157 -18.14 6.52 -4.98
C SER A 157 -16.96 5.72 -5.54
N VAL A 158 -15.93 5.50 -4.74
CA VAL A 158 -14.76 4.69 -5.10
C VAL A 158 -14.48 3.68 -3.99
N SER A 159 -14.33 2.42 -4.38
CA SER A 159 -14.08 1.32 -3.44
C SER A 159 -13.07 0.33 -4.00
N GLY A 160 -12.31 -0.33 -3.13
CA GLY A 160 -11.26 -1.24 -3.54
C GLY A 160 -10.39 -1.69 -2.37
N GLU A 161 -9.13 -2.00 -2.67
CA GLU A 161 -8.14 -2.46 -1.70
C GLU A 161 -6.90 -1.56 -1.73
N ARG A 162 -6.34 -1.32 -0.54
CA ARG A 162 -5.00 -0.75 -0.34
C ARG A 162 -4.09 -1.84 0.18
N MET A 163 -2.92 -2.02 -0.43
CA MET A 163 -1.93 -3.03 -0.07
C MET A 163 -0.60 -2.38 0.30
N ASP A 164 0.27 -3.13 0.97
CA ASP A 164 1.68 -2.76 1.11
C ASP A 164 2.39 -2.87 -0.26
N PRO A 165 3.60 -2.29 -0.44
CA PRO A 165 4.28 -2.28 -1.74
C PRO A 165 4.64 -3.67 -2.29
N ASP A 166 4.64 -4.70 -1.44
CA ASP A 166 4.85 -6.12 -1.79
C ASP A 166 3.53 -6.88 -1.99
N ASP A 167 2.43 -6.15 -2.19
CA ASP A 167 1.05 -6.64 -2.36
C ASP A 167 0.49 -7.40 -1.15
N SER A 168 1.14 -7.29 0.00
CA SER A 168 0.65 -7.87 1.25
C SER A 168 -0.34 -6.94 1.97
N ASN A 169 -0.98 -7.45 3.03
CA ASN A 169 -1.81 -6.65 3.94
C ASN A 169 -2.90 -5.81 3.24
N ALA A 170 -3.69 -6.45 2.39
CA ALA A 170 -4.83 -5.81 1.74
C ALA A 170 -5.84 -5.28 2.77
N GLN A 171 -6.18 -4.00 2.63
CA GLN A 171 -7.15 -3.30 3.46
C GLN A 171 -8.27 -2.73 2.56
N PRO A 172 -9.54 -3.08 2.83
CA PRO A 172 -10.64 -2.60 2.02
C PRO A 172 -10.84 -1.11 2.26
N PHE A 173 -11.24 -0.39 1.22
CA PHE A 173 -11.69 0.99 1.34
C PHE A 173 -13.03 1.21 0.62
N ASP A 174 -13.81 2.15 1.14
CA ASP A 174 -15.08 2.65 0.55
C ASP A 174 -15.12 4.15 0.82
N LEU A 175 -15.09 4.94 -0.24
CA LEU A 175 -15.05 6.40 -0.19
C LEU A 175 -16.19 6.97 -1.02
N ARG A 176 -16.92 7.93 -0.44
CA ARG A 176 -18.07 8.57 -1.10
C ARG A 176 -17.82 10.05 -1.30
N PRO A 177 -18.28 10.64 -2.42
CA PRO A 177 -18.21 12.09 -2.60
C PRO A 177 -18.82 12.83 -1.41
N ALA A 178 -18.04 13.74 -0.84
CA ALA A 178 -18.48 14.54 0.29
C ALA A 178 -19.47 15.61 -0.18
N VAL A 179 -20.64 15.66 0.45
CA VAL A 179 -21.56 16.79 0.26
C VAL A 179 -20.94 18.05 0.87
N ALA A 180 -21.04 19.19 0.16
CA ALA A 180 -20.54 20.47 0.66
C ALA A 180 -21.06 20.74 2.09
N GLY A 181 -20.16 21.10 3.01
CA GLY A 181 -20.48 21.35 4.42
C GLY A 181 -20.47 20.13 5.36
N LYS A 182 -20.31 18.90 4.87
CA LYS A 182 -20.07 17.73 5.74
C LYS A 182 -18.57 17.55 6.01
N THR A 183 -18.22 17.56 7.29
CA THR A 183 -16.91 17.15 7.81
C THR A 183 -16.94 15.67 8.19
N LEU A 184 -15.75 15.06 8.31
CA LEU A 184 -15.63 13.72 8.88
C LEU A 184 -16.43 13.62 10.20
N PRO A 185 -17.26 12.59 10.37
CA PRO A 185 -17.91 12.36 11.65
C PRO A 185 -16.83 12.12 12.72
N PRO A 186 -17.00 12.63 13.95
CA PRO A 186 -16.09 12.30 15.04
C PRO A 186 -16.06 10.79 15.22
N VAL A 187 -14.87 10.24 15.41
CA VAL A 187 -14.56 8.80 15.55
C VAL A 187 -15.43 8.14 16.63
N SER A 188 -16.64 7.76 16.26
CA SER A 188 -17.46 6.81 17.01
C SER A 188 -17.10 5.44 16.44
N GLN A 189 -16.46 4.63 17.27
CA GLN A 189 -16.06 3.25 17.00
C GLN A 189 -17.08 2.57 16.08
N ALA A 190 -16.72 2.41 14.80
CA ALA A 190 -17.53 1.65 13.88
C ALA A 190 -17.61 0.23 14.45
N LYS A 191 -18.82 -0.25 14.74
CA LYS A 191 -19.02 -1.64 15.14
C LYS A 191 -18.52 -2.53 14.01
N PRO A 192 -17.74 -3.58 14.29
CA PRO A 192 -17.25 -4.48 13.26
C PRO A 192 -18.44 -5.04 12.47
N LYS A 193 -18.37 -4.94 11.15
CA LYS A 193 -19.28 -5.64 10.23
C LYS A 193 -19.13 -7.14 10.51
N PRO A 194 -20.22 -7.91 10.68
CA PRO A 194 -20.11 -9.36 10.80
C PRO A 194 -19.39 -9.90 9.57
N ALA A 195 -18.33 -10.66 9.78
CA ALA A 195 -17.65 -11.38 8.71
C ALA A 195 -18.68 -12.21 7.91
N PRO A 196 -18.60 -12.26 6.57
CA PRO A 196 -19.37 -13.22 5.80
C PRO A 196 -19.08 -14.63 6.34
N ALA A 197 -20.13 -15.38 6.67
CA ALA A 197 -19.97 -16.77 7.07
C ALA A 197 -19.21 -17.52 5.96
N ALA A 198 -18.07 -18.11 6.31
CA ALA A 198 -17.38 -19.02 5.42
C ALA A 198 -18.35 -20.15 5.02
N PRO A 199 -18.40 -20.56 3.73
CA PRO A 199 -19.20 -21.71 3.34
C PRO A 199 -18.65 -22.96 4.05
N SER A 200 -19.43 -23.49 4.99
CA SER A 200 -19.12 -24.76 5.65
C SER A 200 -19.17 -25.90 4.61
N LEU A 201 -18.10 -26.68 4.51
CA LEU A 201 -17.99 -27.87 3.67
C LEU A 201 -18.61 -29.11 4.35
N GLU A 202 -19.76 -28.94 4.99
CA GLU A 202 -20.47 -30.04 5.66
C GLU A 202 -21.58 -30.58 4.74
N PRO A 203 -21.60 -31.89 4.43
CA PRO A 203 -22.65 -32.47 3.59
C PRO A 203 -24.05 -32.25 4.18
N ALA A 204 -24.95 -31.67 3.39
CA ALA A 204 -26.33 -31.39 3.79
C ALA A 204 -27.10 -32.68 4.10
N LEU A 205 -27.58 -32.83 5.33
CA LEU A 205 -28.51 -33.88 5.73
C LEU A 205 -29.92 -33.58 5.18
N PRO A 206 -30.67 -34.59 4.71
CA PRO A 206 -31.99 -34.40 4.13
C PRO A 206 -33.01 -33.91 5.18
N SER A 207 -33.79 -32.89 4.82
CA SER A 207 -34.86 -32.35 5.65
C SER A 207 -36.00 -33.37 5.82
N ALA A 208 -36.30 -33.75 7.08
CA ALA A 208 -37.46 -34.56 7.43
C ALA A 208 -38.69 -33.67 7.77
N PRO A 209 -39.92 -34.16 7.52
CA PRO A 209 -41.10 -33.33 7.28
C PRO A 209 -41.74 -32.72 8.53
N LYS A 210 -42.50 -31.65 8.28
CA LYS A 210 -43.27 -30.87 9.24
C LYS A 210 -44.48 -31.67 9.73
N ASN A 211 -44.67 -31.64 11.05
CA ASN A 211 -45.81 -32.09 11.86
C ASN A 211 -45.56 -33.38 12.66
N ALA A 212 -45.16 -33.24 13.92
CA ALA A 212 -45.43 -34.20 14.97
C ALA A 212 -45.62 -33.46 16.31
N VAL A 213 -46.84 -33.55 16.81
CA VAL A 213 -47.32 -33.08 18.11
C VAL A 213 -46.87 -34.04 19.22
N GLY A 214 -46.50 -33.47 20.37
CA GLY A 214 -46.61 -34.05 21.72
C GLY A 214 -46.16 -35.49 21.96
N GLY A 215 -45.10 -35.68 22.76
CA GLY A 215 -44.78 -37.00 23.31
C GLY A 215 -43.63 -36.95 24.30
N THR A 216 -43.96 -36.90 25.58
CA THR A 216 -43.05 -37.17 26.71
C THR A 216 -42.53 -38.62 26.65
N SER A 217 -41.25 -38.86 26.98
CA SER A 217 -40.78 -39.86 27.97
C SER A 217 -39.33 -40.35 27.73
N ASN A 218 -38.47 -40.04 28.71
CA ASN A 218 -37.63 -40.94 29.52
C ASN A 218 -36.93 -42.21 28.95
N VAL A 219 -35.61 -42.25 29.22
CA VAL A 219 -34.78 -43.39 29.76
C VAL A 219 -34.43 -44.50 28.73
N ILE A 220 -33.17 -44.95 28.55
CA ILE A 220 -32.38 -46.01 29.25
C ILE A 220 -30.96 -46.01 28.61
N ILE A 221 -29.84 -45.64 29.25
CA ILE A 221 -28.76 -46.42 29.94
C ILE A 221 -28.31 -47.77 29.32
N GLY A 222 -27.00 -47.90 29.09
CA GLY A 222 -26.23 -49.16 28.95
C GLY A 222 -25.84 -49.45 27.50
N GLU A 223 -24.59 -49.73 27.11
CA GLU A 223 -23.43 -50.30 27.81
C GLU A 223 -22.13 -49.96 27.05
#